data_AF-A0A814AJQ9-F1
#
_entry.id   AF-A0A814AJQ9-F1
#
_cell.length_a   1.000
_cell.length_b   1.000
_cell.length_c   1.000
_cell.angle_alpha   90.00
_cell.angle_beta   90.00
_cell.angle_gamma   90.00
#
_symmetry.space_group_name_H-M   'P 1'
#
loop_
_entity.id
_entity.type
_entity.pdbx_description
1 polymer ?
#
loop_
_entity_poly.entity_id
_entity_poly.type
_entity_poly.pdbx_seq_one_letter_code
_entity_poly.pdbx_strand_id
1 'polypeptide(L)'
;MNIQNQSSDLRHANNQLLQSNLSSLVSEKINNTRETTVSVNLTTKISSLNVTLTVTTTIITTTTTSVLLSIPFQNASFYSSFNSTLAELSASNSLPLCNFSISNNDSSIYKVIVNQTLYPYNIIEQQVGKLLHAGGHFVPTTCRSEQRVALIVCYRKREQHLRMFLDNIHPFLQKQNLDYTIFVVNQHGNEDFNRAALFNVGYLEAMKLYPFDCFIFHDVDLLPEDLRNVYKCGDQPRHMSVAVDKFNYKLLYSTLFGGVTAFRLSDFIAANGYPTVYWGWGGEDDDMYLRVVKKLKKSITRYPIEIARYKMIRTHDHTSGTANPHRHTILYSKYDYGLDGINTTNYTIHRVTFYKLFTLINVTLPQEPFEQIRTRLRIKKKK
;
A
#
# COMPACT_ATOMS: atom_id res chain seq x y z
N MET A 1 -33.01 -24.35 -17.40
CA MET A 1 -31.82 -25.11 -17.80
C MET A 1 -31.04 -24.24 -18.78
N ASN A 2 -29.82 -23.84 -18.41
CA ASN A 2 -28.75 -23.21 -19.20
C ASN A 2 -29.04 -22.02 -20.14
N ILE A 3 -28.93 -20.78 -19.61
CA ILE A 3 -28.49 -19.59 -20.38
C ILE A 3 -27.56 -18.70 -19.51
N GLN A 4 -26.60 -19.30 -18.79
CA GLN A 4 -25.53 -18.54 -18.10
C GLN A 4 -24.10 -18.93 -18.50
N ASN A 5 -23.91 -20.00 -19.27
CA ASN A 5 -22.58 -20.49 -19.67
C ASN A 5 -22.09 -20.07 -21.06
N GLN A 6 -22.81 -19.23 -21.83
CA GLN A 6 -22.33 -18.77 -23.15
C GLN A 6 -21.72 -17.36 -23.14
N SER A 7 -21.86 -16.57 -22.06
CA SER A 7 -21.32 -15.19 -22.01
C SER A 7 -19.86 -15.11 -21.57
N SER A 8 -19.31 -16.14 -20.92
CA SER A 8 -17.88 -16.24 -20.58
C SER A 8 -17.04 -16.67 -21.78
N ASP A 9 -17.55 -17.59 -22.59
CA ASP A 9 -16.81 -18.14 -23.75
C ASP A 9 -16.71 -17.14 -24.91
N LEU A 10 -17.76 -16.33 -25.14
CA LEU A 10 -17.72 -15.22 -26.11
C LEU A 10 -16.77 -14.07 -25.69
N ARG A 11 -16.52 -13.90 -24.38
CA ARG A 11 -15.56 -12.90 -23.85
C ARG A 11 -14.11 -13.39 -23.94
N HIS A 12 -13.87 -14.69 -23.75
CA HIS A 12 -12.55 -15.29 -23.96
C HIS A 12 -12.18 -15.38 -25.45
N ALA A 13 -13.12 -15.74 -26.33
CA ALA A 13 -12.89 -15.81 -27.77
C ALA A 13 -12.53 -14.45 -28.39
N ASN A 14 -13.21 -13.36 -28.00
CA ASN A 14 -12.90 -12.01 -28.50
C ASN A 14 -11.55 -11.46 -28.00
N ASN A 15 -11.11 -11.84 -26.80
CA ASN A 15 -9.79 -11.46 -26.27
C ASN A 15 -8.64 -12.22 -26.95
N GLN A 16 -8.85 -13.49 -27.30
CA GLN A 16 -7.87 -14.27 -28.08
C GLN A 16 -7.77 -13.79 -29.53
N LEU A 17 -8.89 -13.41 -30.16
CA LEU A 17 -8.90 -12.88 -31.54
C LEU A 17 -8.23 -11.49 -31.67
N LEU A 18 -8.33 -10.64 -30.64
CA LEU A 18 -7.62 -9.35 -30.61
C LEU A 18 -6.12 -9.51 -30.33
N GLN A 19 -5.73 -10.44 -29.45
CA GLN A 19 -4.32 -10.74 -29.20
C GLN A 19 -3.63 -11.40 -30.41
N SER A 20 -4.34 -12.26 -31.15
CA SER A 20 -3.80 -12.88 -32.37
C SER A 20 -3.67 -11.86 -33.52
N ASN A 21 -4.61 -10.94 -33.67
CA ASN A 21 -4.53 -9.89 -34.69
C ASN A 21 -3.46 -8.83 -34.39
N LEU A 22 -3.23 -8.47 -33.12
CA LEU A 22 -2.12 -7.56 -32.77
C LEU A 22 -0.74 -8.22 -32.90
N SER A 23 -0.61 -9.50 -32.55
CA SER A 23 0.65 -10.23 -32.70
C SER A 23 1.01 -10.49 -34.16
N SER A 24 0.03 -10.69 -35.05
CA SER A 24 0.27 -10.80 -36.50
C SER A 24 0.68 -9.45 -37.12
N LEU A 25 0.00 -8.35 -36.75
CA LEU A 25 0.32 -6.99 -37.23
C LEU A 25 1.70 -6.48 -36.78
N VAL A 26 2.17 -6.90 -35.60
CA VAL A 26 3.52 -6.56 -35.10
C VAL A 26 4.60 -7.45 -35.74
N SER A 27 4.28 -8.69 -36.09
CA SER A 27 5.21 -9.61 -36.75
C SER A 27 5.46 -9.27 -38.23
N GLU A 28 4.51 -8.62 -38.91
CA GLU A 28 4.64 -8.25 -40.33
C GLU A 28 5.52 -7.01 -40.59
N LYS A 29 5.88 -6.23 -39.55
CA LYS A 29 6.63 -4.96 -39.71
C LYS A 29 8.06 -4.95 -39.17
N ILE A 30 8.59 -6.10 -38.73
CA ILE A 30 9.97 -6.21 -38.26
C ILE A 30 10.80 -6.90 -39.34
N ASN A 31 11.11 -6.17 -40.40
CA ASN A 31 12.27 -6.47 -41.23
C ASN A 31 12.92 -5.16 -41.67
N ASN A 32 14.21 -5.07 -41.39
CA ASN A 32 15.14 -3.96 -41.61
C ASN A 32 15.15 -2.80 -40.61
N THR A 33 16.34 -2.63 -40.06
CA THR A 33 16.83 -1.60 -39.15
C THR A 33 16.47 -0.18 -39.56
N ARG A 34 15.74 0.51 -38.67
CA ARG A 34 15.82 1.93 -38.29
C ARG A 34 14.79 2.15 -37.18
N GLU A 35 14.96 3.17 -36.35
CA GLU A 35 13.95 3.57 -35.36
C GLU A 35 12.57 3.62 -36.04
N THR A 36 11.64 2.77 -35.59
CA THR A 36 10.30 2.72 -36.15
C THR A 36 9.34 3.30 -35.13
N THR A 37 8.77 4.46 -35.44
CA THR A 37 7.61 4.97 -34.75
C THR A 37 6.39 4.22 -35.24
N VAL A 38 5.77 3.42 -34.37
CA VAL A 38 4.54 2.68 -34.68
C VAL A 38 3.39 3.40 -34.01
N SER A 39 2.46 3.90 -34.83
CA SER A 39 1.18 4.44 -34.40
C SER A 39 0.06 3.46 -34.68
N VAL A 40 -0.69 3.10 -33.64
CA VAL A 40 -1.88 2.24 -33.73
C VAL A 40 -3.11 3.06 -33.36
N ASN A 41 -4.07 3.15 -34.28
CA ASN A 41 -5.36 3.79 -34.04
C ASN A 41 -6.37 2.73 -33.63
N LEU A 42 -6.88 2.82 -32.40
CA LEU A 42 -7.99 2.00 -31.92
C LEU A 42 -9.26 2.84 -31.92
N THR A 43 -10.18 2.52 -32.83
CA THR A 43 -11.48 3.19 -32.91
C THR A 43 -12.54 2.32 -32.25
N THR A 44 -13.24 2.87 -31.26
CA THR A 44 -14.38 2.22 -30.60
C THR A 44 -15.57 3.16 -30.50
N LYS A 45 -16.77 2.59 -30.55
CA LYS A 45 -18.03 3.33 -30.54
C LYS A 45 -18.62 3.28 -29.14
N ILE A 46 -18.73 4.43 -28.49
CA ILE A 46 -19.33 4.56 -27.14
C ILE A 46 -20.48 5.57 -27.26
N SER A 47 -21.69 5.12 -26.94
CA SER A 47 -22.91 5.95 -26.85
C SER A 47 -22.99 7.01 -27.95
N SER A 48 -23.15 6.55 -29.19
CA SER A 48 -23.24 7.32 -30.45
C SER A 48 -22.05 8.18 -30.89
N LEU A 49 -20.93 8.22 -30.16
CA LEU A 49 -19.67 8.81 -30.64
C LEU A 49 -18.63 7.76 -31.04
N ASN A 50 -17.90 8.03 -32.12
CA ASN A 50 -16.69 7.29 -32.49
C ASN A 50 -15.50 7.94 -31.76
N VAL A 51 -14.86 7.18 -30.86
CA VAL A 51 -13.64 7.61 -30.17
C VAL A 51 -12.47 6.89 -30.80
N THR A 52 -11.49 7.64 -31.30
CA THR A 52 -10.25 7.11 -31.89
C THR A 52 -9.11 7.41 -30.94
N LEU A 53 -8.37 6.38 -30.52
CA LEU A 53 -7.23 6.50 -29.64
C LEU A 53 -5.97 6.12 -30.41
N THR A 54 -5.08 7.11 -30.62
CA THR A 54 -3.79 6.91 -31.31
C THR A 54 -2.71 6.66 -30.28
N VAL A 55 -2.21 5.42 -30.21
CA VAL A 55 -1.03 5.09 -29.39
C VAL A 55 0.20 5.15 -30.28
N THR A 56 1.15 6.01 -29.95
CA THR A 56 2.41 6.16 -30.70
C THR A 56 3.56 5.70 -29.82
N THR A 57 4.28 4.67 -30.26
CA THR A 57 5.45 4.14 -29.54
C THR A 57 6.66 4.13 -30.47
N THR A 58 7.80 4.63 -29.98
CA THR A 58 9.10 4.51 -30.67
C THR A 58 9.81 3.26 -30.17
N ILE A 59 10.04 2.30 -31.07
CA ILE A 59 10.76 1.07 -30.73
C ILE A 59 12.23 1.27 -31.07
N ILE A 60 13.11 1.21 -30.06
CA ILE A 60 14.56 1.16 -30.23
C ILE A 60 14.98 -0.31 -30.07
N THR A 61 15.33 -0.96 -31.18
CA THR A 61 15.83 -2.34 -31.15
C THR A 61 17.30 -2.36 -30.70
N THR A 62 17.53 -2.64 -29.42
CA THR A 62 18.80 -3.25 -29.00
C THR A 62 18.51 -4.66 -28.50
N THR A 63 19.07 -5.63 -29.25
CA THR A 63 19.11 -7.08 -29.03
C THR A 63 18.25 -7.67 -27.90
N THR A 64 17.17 -8.34 -28.33
CA THR A 64 16.52 -9.52 -27.70
C THR A 64 16.29 -9.48 -26.19
N THR A 65 15.19 -8.86 -25.76
CA THR A 65 14.36 -9.39 -24.68
C THR A 65 12.91 -8.91 -24.87
N SER A 66 11.97 -9.83 -24.69
CA SER A 66 10.52 -9.63 -24.81
C SER A 66 10.01 -8.47 -23.96
N VAL A 67 9.34 -7.50 -24.58
CA VAL A 67 8.64 -6.41 -23.88
C VAL A 67 7.22 -6.86 -23.55
N LEU A 68 6.94 -7.08 -22.27
CA LEU A 68 5.58 -7.29 -21.76
C LEU A 68 4.90 -5.93 -21.59
N LEU A 69 3.94 -5.63 -22.46
CA LEU A 69 3.04 -4.48 -22.31
C LEU A 69 1.81 -4.92 -21.50
N SER A 70 1.73 -4.51 -20.23
CA SER A 70 0.51 -4.63 -19.42
C SER A 70 -0.28 -3.31 -19.48
N ILE A 71 -1.43 -3.31 -20.15
CA ILE A 71 -2.39 -2.19 -20.12
C ILE A 71 -3.58 -2.61 -19.23
N PRO A 72 -3.92 -1.88 -18.16
CA PRO A 72 -5.16 -2.12 -17.43
C PRO A 72 -6.31 -1.35 -18.11
N PHE A 73 -7.37 -2.05 -18.49
CA PHE A 73 -8.67 -1.45 -18.79
C PHE A 73 -9.72 -2.02 -17.84
N GLN A 74 -10.36 -1.16 -17.03
CA GLN A 74 -11.82 -1.00 -16.91
C GLN A 74 -12.23 -0.06 -15.75
N ASN A 75 -12.73 1.14 -16.09
CA ASN A 75 -14.04 1.69 -15.67
C ASN A 75 -14.21 3.16 -16.11
N ALA A 76 -15.41 3.53 -16.58
CA ALA A 76 -15.69 4.86 -17.16
C ALA A 76 -15.64 6.03 -16.16
N SER A 77 -15.72 5.77 -14.85
CA SER A 77 -15.48 6.77 -13.80
C SER A 77 -14.00 7.10 -13.58
N PHE A 78 -13.08 6.34 -14.20
CA PHE A 78 -11.63 6.48 -14.05
C PHE A 78 -11.03 7.50 -15.04
N TYR A 79 -11.74 7.82 -16.14
CA TYR A 79 -11.24 8.72 -17.18
C TYR A 79 -11.27 10.20 -16.77
N SER A 80 -12.18 10.62 -15.88
CA SER A 80 -12.15 12.00 -15.36
C SER A 80 -11.00 12.22 -14.37
N SER A 81 -10.68 11.20 -13.55
CA SER A 81 -9.58 11.27 -12.59
C SER A 81 -8.20 11.24 -13.25
N PHE A 82 -8.04 10.57 -14.40
CA PHE A 82 -6.74 10.46 -15.08
C PHE A 82 -6.30 11.77 -15.76
N ASN A 83 -7.25 12.50 -16.35
CA ASN A 83 -6.98 13.82 -16.94
C ASN A 83 -6.70 14.88 -15.87
N SER A 84 -7.34 14.81 -14.69
CA SER A 84 -7.00 15.68 -13.57
C SER A 84 -5.63 15.37 -12.99
N THR A 85 -5.22 14.08 -12.93
CA THR A 85 -3.88 13.71 -12.44
C THR A 85 -2.78 14.25 -13.34
N LEU A 86 -2.91 14.13 -14.67
CA LEU A 86 -1.90 14.63 -15.62
C LEU A 86 -1.77 16.16 -15.60
N ALA A 87 -2.89 16.89 -15.44
CA ALA A 87 -2.89 18.34 -15.27
C ALA A 87 -2.24 18.77 -13.93
N GLU A 88 -2.53 18.06 -12.83
CA GLU A 88 -1.90 18.31 -11.52
C GLU A 88 -0.41 17.95 -11.50
N LEU A 89 -0.01 16.87 -12.16
CA LEU A 89 1.39 16.44 -12.31
C LEU A 89 2.23 17.45 -13.10
N SER A 90 1.64 18.06 -14.13
CA SER A 90 2.32 19.10 -14.93
C SER A 90 2.42 20.44 -14.20
N ALA A 91 1.41 20.83 -13.42
CA ALA A 91 1.45 22.03 -12.58
C ALA A 91 2.43 21.90 -11.38
N SER A 92 2.49 20.71 -10.76
CA SER A 92 3.35 20.38 -9.62
C SER A 92 4.85 20.53 -9.92
N ASN A 93 5.27 20.26 -11.16
CA ASN A 93 6.69 20.34 -11.55
C ASN A 93 7.28 21.77 -11.56
N SER A 94 6.43 22.81 -11.45
CA SER A 94 6.88 24.20 -11.36
C SER A 94 7.16 24.67 -9.92
N LEU A 95 6.67 23.94 -8.91
CA LEU A 95 6.84 24.29 -7.51
C LEU A 95 8.21 23.83 -6.97
N PRO A 96 8.83 24.58 -6.04
CA PRO A 96 10.06 24.14 -5.39
C PRO A 96 9.82 22.86 -4.58
N LEU A 97 10.86 22.06 -4.38
CA LEU A 97 10.78 20.91 -3.46
C LEU A 97 10.45 21.38 -2.04
N CYS A 98 9.60 20.62 -1.35
CA CYS A 98 9.27 20.90 0.04
C CYS A 98 10.52 20.76 0.90
N ASN A 99 11.02 21.88 1.42
CA ASN A 99 12.11 21.86 2.38
C ASN A 99 11.54 21.64 3.79
N PHE A 100 11.48 20.38 4.21
CA PHE A 100 11.24 20.05 5.61
C PHE A 100 12.55 20.19 6.41
N SER A 101 13.09 21.41 6.47
CA SER A 101 14.15 21.76 7.41
C SER A 101 13.52 22.52 8.56
N ILE A 102 13.11 21.81 9.60
CA ILE A 102 12.82 22.47 10.86
C ILE A 102 14.18 22.69 11.54
N SER A 103 14.88 23.76 11.17
CA SER A 103 16.16 24.16 11.76
C SER A 103 15.88 25.10 12.93
N ASN A 104 15.60 24.55 14.10
CA ASN A 104 15.49 25.35 15.32
C ASN A 104 16.16 24.58 16.45
N ASN A 105 16.96 25.31 17.25
CA ASN A 105 17.69 24.73 18.38
C ASN A 105 16.77 24.37 19.56
N ASP A 106 15.49 24.75 19.52
CA ASP A 106 14.50 24.38 20.53
C ASP A 106 13.83 23.04 20.20
N SER A 107 14.23 21.99 20.92
CA SER A 107 13.64 20.65 20.80
C SER A 107 12.14 20.58 21.14
N SER A 108 11.58 21.59 21.81
CA SER A 108 10.18 21.60 22.24
C SER A 108 9.19 21.68 21.08
N ILE A 109 9.57 22.33 19.97
CA ILE A 109 8.70 22.56 18.81
C ILE A 109 8.35 21.27 18.06
N TYR A 110 9.17 20.22 18.24
CA TYR A 110 8.97 18.94 17.58
C TYR A 110 8.00 18.04 18.35
N LYS A 111 7.79 18.34 19.64
CA LYS A 111 6.95 17.51 20.50
C LYS A 111 5.50 17.56 20.03
N VAL A 112 4.96 16.38 19.76
CA VAL A 112 3.55 16.19 19.42
C VAL A 112 2.81 15.69 20.65
N ILE A 113 1.85 16.48 21.11
CA ILE A 113 0.95 16.07 22.19
C ILE A 113 -0.19 15.29 21.53
N VAL A 114 -0.26 14.00 21.85
CA VAL A 114 -1.31 13.11 21.34
C VAL A 114 -2.64 13.40 22.03
N ASN A 115 -3.66 13.68 21.22
CA ASN A 115 -5.03 13.88 21.68
C ASN A 115 -5.79 12.54 21.69
N GLN A 116 -6.24 12.08 22.86
CA GLN A 116 -7.07 10.88 22.98
C GLN A 116 -8.55 11.19 23.21
N THR A 117 -8.98 12.43 22.94
CA THR A 117 -10.39 12.80 22.99
C THR A 117 -11.14 12.15 21.82
N LEU A 118 -12.29 11.54 22.12
CA LEU A 118 -13.09 10.86 21.12
C LEU A 118 -14.08 11.84 20.45
N TYR A 119 -13.66 12.44 19.34
CA TYR A 119 -14.54 13.27 18.52
C TYR A 119 -15.33 12.43 17.49
N PRO A 120 -16.55 12.83 17.11
CA PRO A 120 -17.25 12.24 15.96
C PRO A 120 -16.62 12.71 14.64
N TYR A 121 -16.80 11.93 13.55
CA TYR A 121 -16.16 12.20 12.26
C TYR A 121 -16.41 13.61 11.72
N ASN A 122 -17.62 14.14 11.84
CA ASN A 122 -17.96 15.47 11.36
C ASN A 122 -17.13 16.59 12.04
N ILE A 123 -16.78 16.42 13.32
CA ILE A 123 -15.92 17.37 14.04
C ILE A 123 -14.47 17.25 13.56
N ILE A 124 -13.98 16.02 13.37
CA ILE A 124 -12.63 15.79 12.83
C ILE A 124 -12.52 16.36 11.41
N GLU A 125 -13.53 16.14 10.56
CA GLU A 125 -13.60 16.71 9.21
C GLU A 125 -13.56 18.24 9.20
N GLN A 126 -14.24 18.89 10.14
CA GLN A 126 -14.18 20.35 10.29
C GLN A 126 -12.78 20.83 10.72
N GLN A 127 -12.10 20.07 11.59
CA GLN A 127 -10.79 20.42 12.13
C GLN A 127 -9.66 20.24 11.11
N VAL A 128 -9.63 19.09 10.41
CA VAL A 128 -8.47 18.70 9.59
C VAL A 128 -8.80 18.54 8.10
N GLY A 129 -10.09 18.46 7.75
CA GLY A 129 -10.54 18.14 6.40
C GLY A 129 -10.44 19.28 5.39
N LYS A 130 -10.28 20.54 5.83
CA LYS A 130 -10.23 21.70 4.90
C LYS A 130 -9.16 21.54 3.81
N LEU A 131 -8.01 20.96 4.15
CA LEU A 131 -6.88 20.78 3.24
C LEU A 131 -6.90 19.44 2.49
N LEU A 132 -7.82 18.52 2.83
CA LEU A 132 -7.87 17.18 2.26
C LEU A 132 -8.70 17.16 0.98
N HIS A 133 -8.22 16.47 -0.04
CA HIS A 133 -9.05 15.97 -1.13
C HIS A 133 -9.86 14.74 -0.67
N ALA A 134 -10.86 14.36 -1.45
CA ALA A 134 -11.63 13.14 -1.18
C ALA A 134 -10.70 11.91 -1.13
N GLY A 135 -11.04 10.94 -0.28
CA GLY A 135 -10.23 9.76 -0.03
C GLY A 135 -9.13 9.94 1.01
N GLY A 136 -9.09 11.07 1.73
CA GLY A 136 -8.03 11.35 2.71
C GLY A 136 -6.68 11.67 2.08
N HIS A 137 -6.72 12.28 0.89
CA HIS A 137 -5.53 12.64 0.13
C HIS A 137 -5.13 14.10 0.42
N PHE A 138 -3.84 14.36 0.56
CA PHE A 138 -3.30 15.69 0.78
C PHE A 138 -2.09 15.91 -0.12
N VAL A 139 -2.04 17.08 -0.76
CA VAL A 139 -0.89 17.56 -1.54
C VAL A 139 -0.57 18.99 -1.09
N PRO A 140 0.68 19.32 -0.74
CA PRO A 140 1.05 20.70 -0.41
C PRO A 140 0.86 21.62 -1.63
N THR A 141 0.32 22.82 -1.40
CA THR A 141 0.02 23.77 -2.50
C THR A 141 1.15 24.73 -2.83
N THR A 142 2.13 24.88 -1.93
CA THR A 142 3.24 25.84 -2.04
C THR A 142 4.57 25.21 -2.40
N CYS A 143 4.66 23.88 -2.36
CA CYS A 143 5.86 23.11 -2.65
C CYS A 143 5.49 21.70 -3.13
N ARG A 144 6.43 21.01 -3.76
CA ARG A 144 6.28 19.63 -4.20
C ARG A 144 6.95 18.67 -3.22
N SER A 145 6.19 17.71 -2.70
CA SER A 145 6.75 16.62 -1.87
C SER A 145 7.78 15.79 -2.65
N GLU A 146 8.85 15.37 -1.98
CA GLU A 146 9.86 14.48 -2.59
C GLU A 146 9.32 13.09 -2.91
N GLN A 147 8.31 12.63 -2.17
CA GLN A 147 7.75 11.29 -2.26
C GLN A 147 6.23 11.34 -2.15
N ARG A 148 5.57 10.46 -2.89
CA ARG A 148 4.14 10.17 -2.76
C ARG A 148 3.96 8.99 -1.81
N VAL A 149 3.23 9.20 -0.71
CA VAL A 149 3.16 8.29 0.43
C VAL A 149 1.79 7.63 0.56
N ALA A 150 1.74 6.30 0.44
CA ALA A 150 0.57 5.51 0.82
C ALA A 150 0.66 5.10 2.29
N LEU A 151 -0.25 5.59 3.11
CA LEU A 151 -0.39 5.18 4.51
C LEU A 151 -1.41 4.04 4.60
N ILE A 152 -0.94 2.80 4.76
CA ILE A 152 -1.78 1.60 4.81
C ILE A 152 -2.07 1.22 6.27
N VAL A 153 -3.33 1.34 6.67
CA VAL A 153 -3.81 1.09 8.03
C VAL A 153 -4.66 -0.18 8.04
N CYS A 154 -4.15 -1.24 8.68
CA CYS A 154 -4.93 -2.47 8.85
C CYS A 154 -6.02 -2.28 9.91
N TYR A 155 -7.24 -2.73 9.63
CA TYR A 155 -8.39 -2.37 10.46
C TYR A 155 -9.44 -3.50 10.56
N ARG A 156 -10.03 -3.65 11.75
CA ARG A 156 -11.29 -4.36 11.99
C ARG A 156 -11.87 -3.96 13.34
N LYS A 157 -13.13 -3.52 13.37
CA LYS A 157 -13.89 -3.24 14.61
C LYS A 157 -13.12 -2.35 15.62
N ARG A 158 -12.37 -1.34 15.14
CA ARG A 158 -11.52 -0.45 15.96
C ARG A 158 -11.94 1.01 15.82
N GLU A 159 -13.24 1.26 15.74
CA GLU A 159 -13.81 2.56 15.35
C GLU A 159 -13.25 3.72 16.19
N GLN A 160 -13.25 3.58 17.52
CA GLN A 160 -12.76 4.63 18.42
C GLN A 160 -11.28 4.96 18.18
N HIS A 161 -10.47 3.93 17.89
CA HIS A 161 -9.07 4.09 17.57
C HIS A 161 -8.91 4.81 16.24
N LEU A 162 -9.72 4.47 15.23
CA LEU A 162 -9.64 5.12 13.92
C LEU A 162 -9.96 6.61 13.99
N ARG A 163 -10.94 7.03 14.79
CA ARG A 163 -11.24 8.46 14.98
C ARG A 163 -10.10 9.21 15.66
N MET A 164 -9.59 8.68 16.77
CA MET A 164 -8.42 9.25 17.43
C MET A 164 -7.18 9.24 16.51
N PHE A 165 -7.02 8.19 15.70
CA PHE A 165 -5.95 8.08 14.72
C PHE A 165 -6.01 9.21 13.69
N LEU A 166 -7.16 9.39 13.04
CA LEU A 166 -7.35 10.40 12.00
C LEU A 166 -7.22 11.83 12.54
N ASP A 167 -7.73 12.10 13.74
CA ASP A 167 -7.61 13.41 14.41
C ASP A 167 -6.14 13.81 14.63
N ASN A 168 -5.28 12.85 14.97
CA ASN A 168 -3.86 13.12 15.25
C ASN A 168 -2.98 13.03 14.00
N ILE A 169 -3.20 12.03 13.15
CA ILE A 169 -2.27 11.72 12.06
C ILE A 169 -2.35 12.72 10.92
N HIS A 170 -3.53 13.29 10.63
CA HIS A 170 -3.67 14.27 9.56
C HIS A 170 -2.84 15.54 9.84
N PRO A 171 -3.01 16.24 10.98
CA PRO A 171 -2.17 17.39 11.31
C PRO A 171 -0.68 17.04 11.37
N PHE A 172 -0.34 15.83 11.81
CA PHE A 172 1.04 15.34 11.87
C PHE A 172 1.67 15.26 10.46
N LEU A 173 1.00 14.61 9.52
CA LEU A 173 1.49 14.43 8.14
C LEU A 173 1.46 15.72 7.33
N GLN A 174 0.41 16.55 7.51
CA GLN A 174 0.30 17.85 6.84
C GLN A 174 1.46 18.78 7.22
N LYS A 175 1.87 18.81 8.50
CA LYS A 175 3.04 19.57 8.95
C LYS A 175 4.35 19.11 8.32
N GLN A 176 4.41 17.86 7.85
CA GLN A 176 5.57 17.30 7.15
C GLN A 176 5.58 17.63 5.65
N ASN A 177 4.56 18.35 5.14
CA ASN A 177 4.40 18.68 3.72
C ASN A 177 4.52 17.46 2.80
N LEU A 178 3.92 16.34 3.21
CA LEU A 178 3.91 15.11 2.43
C LEU A 178 2.77 15.14 1.40
N ASP A 179 3.02 14.59 0.22
CA ASP A 179 1.95 14.10 -0.65
C ASP A 179 1.55 12.71 -0.13
N TYR A 180 0.36 12.59 0.45
CA TYR A 180 -0.05 11.32 1.08
C TYR A 180 -1.53 10.98 0.87
N THR A 181 -1.84 9.68 0.99
CA THR A 181 -3.21 9.17 1.09
C THR A 181 -3.31 8.13 2.19
N ILE A 182 -4.38 8.20 2.99
CA ILE A 182 -4.67 7.19 4.03
C ILE A 182 -5.64 6.14 3.50
N PHE A 183 -5.19 4.88 3.52
CA PHE A 183 -5.98 3.70 3.16
C PHE A 183 -6.26 2.88 4.40
N VAL A 184 -7.54 2.81 4.78
CA VAL A 184 -8.01 1.93 5.86
C VAL A 184 -8.47 0.63 5.23
N VAL A 185 -7.74 -0.45 5.46
CA VAL A 185 -8.03 -1.77 4.91
C VAL A 185 -8.80 -2.59 5.94
N ASN A 186 -10.12 -2.67 5.77
CA ASN A 186 -11.03 -3.35 6.67
C ASN A 186 -11.18 -4.83 6.32
N GLN A 187 -10.85 -5.71 7.27
CA GLN A 187 -11.14 -7.14 7.15
C GLN A 187 -12.60 -7.43 7.57
N HIS A 188 -13.41 -7.79 6.59
CA HIS A 188 -14.77 -8.29 6.78
C HIS A 188 -14.78 -9.78 7.15
N GLY A 189 -15.73 -10.17 7.99
CA GLY A 189 -15.92 -11.55 8.46
C GLY A 189 -15.37 -11.79 9.87
N ASN A 190 -15.50 -13.05 10.32
CA ASN A 190 -15.20 -13.48 11.68
C ASN A 190 -13.92 -14.33 11.80
N GLU A 191 -13.25 -14.59 10.68
CA GLU A 191 -11.95 -15.26 10.63
C GLU A 191 -10.90 -14.55 11.49
N ASP A 192 -9.79 -15.21 11.79
CA ASP A 192 -8.70 -14.58 12.53
C ASP A 192 -8.18 -13.35 11.79
N PHE A 193 -7.76 -12.32 12.53
CA PHE A 193 -7.26 -11.10 11.90
C PHE A 193 -5.91 -11.39 11.24
N ASN A 194 -5.75 -10.99 9.97
CA ASN A 194 -4.53 -11.20 9.21
C ASN A 194 -3.93 -9.85 8.80
N ARG A 195 -3.22 -9.25 9.75
CA ARG A 195 -2.58 -7.93 9.62
C ARG A 195 -1.69 -7.83 8.38
N ALA A 196 -0.82 -8.82 8.19
CA ALA A 196 0.15 -8.86 7.11
C ALA A 196 -0.49 -8.96 5.72
N ALA A 197 -1.53 -9.80 5.56
CA ALA A 197 -2.25 -9.87 4.29
C ALA A 197 -2.98 -8.54 3.97
N LEU A 198 -3.55 -7.86 4.97
CA LEU A 198 -4.20 -6.56 4.76
C LEU A 198 -3.21 -5.47 4.29
N PHE A 199 -1.96 -5.52 4.72
CA PHE A 199 -0.92 -4.64 4.18
C PHE A 199 -0.67 -4.87 2.69
N ASN A 200 -0.59 -6.13 2.26
CA ASN A 200 -0.47 -6.45 0.84
C ASN A 200 -1.69 -5.97 0.04
N VAL A 201 -2.90 -6.19 0.55
CA VAL A 201 -4.14 -5.68 -0.08
C VAL A 201 -4.10 -4.17 -0.21
N GLY A 202 -3.73 -3.45 0.85
CA GLY A 202 -3.65 -2.00 0.83
C GLY A 202 -2.64 -1.49 -0.20
N TYR A 203 -1.48 -2.12 -0.31
CA TYR A 203 -0.52 -1.85 -1.39
C TYR A 203 -1.14 -2.06 -2.77
N LEU A 204 -1.75 -3.23 -3.01
CA LEU A 204 -2.32 -3.62 -4.30
C LEU A 204 -3.43 -2.66 -4.76
N GLU A 205 -4.27 -2.19 -3.83
CA GLU A 205 -5.34 -1.25 -4.16
C GLU A 205 -4.83 0.20 -4.27
N ALA A 206 -3.91 0.62 -3.41
CA ALA A 206 -3.34 1.98 -3.46
C ALA A 206 -2.67 2.24 -4.82
N MET A 207 -1.92 1.27 -5.34
CA MET A 207 -1.24 1.38 -6.64
C MET A 207 -2.17 1.50 -7.85
N LYS A 208 -3.45 1.16 -7.70
CA LYS A 208 -4.46 1.38 -8.76
C LYS A 208 -4.94 2.83 -8.83
N LEU A 209 -4.75 3.60 -7.75
CA LEU A 209 -5.36 4.90 -7.57
C LEU A 209 -4.35 6.03 -7.78
N TYR A 210 -3.11 5.84 -7.34
CA TYR A 210 -2.09 6.86 -7.43
C TYR A 210 -0.68 6.22 -7.47
N PRO A 211 0.27 6.78 -8.23
CA PRO A 211 1.63 6.23 -8.36
C PRO A 211 2.48 6.48 -7.11
N PHE A 212 2.22 5.76 -6.01
CA PHE A 212 2.97 5.92 -4.76
C PHE A 212 4.40 5.39 -4.87
N ASP A 213 5.34 6.12 -4.25
CA ASP A 213 6.76 5.74 -4.20
C ASP A 213 7.15 5.14 -2.85
N CYS A 214 6.38 5.47 -1.81
CA CYS A 214 6.64 5.13 -0.41
C CYS A 214 5.38 4.55 0.25
N PHE A 215 5.55 3.46 1.00
CA PHE A 215 4.50 2.79 1.74
C PHE A 215 4.82 2.80 3.22
N ILE A 216 3.89 3.33 4.01
CA ILE A 216 3.93 3.25 5.47
C ILE A 216 2.86 2.27 5.91
N PHE A 217 3.26 1.19 6.57
CA PHE A 217 2.35 0.19 7.12
C PHE A 217 2.16 0.47 8.60
N HIS A 218 0.90 0.66 9.00
CA HIS A 218 0.58 1.33 10.26
C HIS A 218 -0.49 0.60 11.07
N ASP A 219 -0.19 0.35 12.34
CA ASP A 219 -1.20 -0.08 13.31
C ASP A 219 -2.08 1.11 13.71
N VAL A 220 -3.40 0.96 13.67
CA VAL A 220 -4.36 2.06 13.94
C VAL A 220 -4.26 2.65 15.36
N ASP A 221 -3.62 1.93 16.30
CA ASP A 221 -3.53 2.32 17.70
C ASP A 221 -2.20 2.95 18.11
N LEU A 222 -1.31 3.23 17.15
CA LEU A 222 -0.04 3.91 17.42
C LEU A 222 -0.09 5.35 16.91
N LEU A 223 0.39 6.30 17.72
CA LEU A 223 0.46 7.72 17.36
C LEU A 223 1.85 8.29 17.62
N PRO A 224 2.51 8.93 16.65
CA PRO A 224 3.86 9.47 16.82
C PRO A 224 3.85 10.69 17.76
N GLU A 225 4.90 10.81 18.59
CA GLU A 225 5.04 11.90 19.58
C GLU A 225 6.08 12.96 19.19
N ASP A 226 6.73 12.84 18.02
CA ASP A 226 7.78 13.76 17.57
C ASP A 226 7.74 13.98 16.04
N LEU A 227 7.65 15.24 15.59
CA LEU A 227 7.58 15.60 14.17
C LEU A 227 8.85 15.26 13.37
N ARG A 228 9.98 15.03 14.03
CA ARG A 228 11.23 14.60 13.38
C ARG A 228 11.17 13.14 12.94
N ASN A 229 10.20 12.37 13.43
CA ASN A 229 9.89 11.06 12.88
C ASN A 229 9.14 11.24 11.55
N VAL A 230 9.89 11.56 10.49
CA VAL A 230 9.32 11.89 9.17
C VAL A 230 8.73 10.65 8.52
N TYR A 231 7.46 10.71 8.10
CA TYR A 231 6.71 9.63 7.45
C TYR A 231 7.03 9.53 5.96
N LYS A 232 8.33 9.36 5.67
CA LYS A 232 8.87 9.13 4.33
C LYS A 232 9.84 7.96 4.32
N CYS A 233 10.10 7.43 3.14
CA CYS A 233 10.93 6.25 2.94
C CYS A 233 12.40 6.64 2.73
N GLY A 234 13.30 6.01 3.49
CA GLY A 234 14.75 6.10 3.27
C GLY A 234 15.24 5.08 2.24
N ASP A 235 16.56 4.96 2.07
CA ASP A 235 17.19 3.97 1.17
C ASP A 235 17.04 2.51 1.65
N GLN A 236 16.75 2.35 2.94
CA GLN A 236 16.59 1.08 3.62
C GLN A 236 15.21 1.05 4.29
N PRO A 237 14.57 -0.13 4.39
CA PRO A 237 13.36 -0.30 5.18
C PRO A 237 13.52 0.26 6.59
N ARG A 238 12.51 0.98 7.07
CA ARG A 238 12.57 1.69 8.36
C ARG A 238 11.58 1.12 9.34
N HIS A 239 12.03 0.87 10.57
CA HIS A 239 11.15 0.68 11.71
C HIS A 239 10.93 2.03 12.38
N MET A 240 9.67 2.49 12.40
CA MET A 240 9.33 3.83 12.86
C MET A 240 8.94 3.83 14.34
N SER A 241 8.16 2.84 14.80
CA SER A 241 7.67 2.75 16.17
C SER A 241 8.63 2.06 17.14
N VAL A 242 9.83 2.63 17.31
CA VAL A 242 10.90 2.04 18.13
C VAL A 242 10.59 2.08 19.63
N ALA A 243 10.01 3.18 20.10
CA ALA A 243 9.75 3.43 21.51
C ALA A 243 8.27 3.68 21.77
N VAL A 244 7.53 2.63 22.08
CA VAL A 244 6.09 2.73 22.40
C VAL A 244 5.90 2.88 23.92
N ASP A 245 5.02 3.78 24.34
CA ASP A 245 4.75 4.08 25.75
C ASP A 245 4.33 2.84 26.57
N LYS A 246 3.58 1.92 25.97
CA LYS A 246 3.19 0.63 26.56
C LYS A 246 4.38 -0.21 27.01
N PHE A 247 5.53 -0.05 26.35
CA PHE A 247 6.77 -0.75 26.66
C PHE A 247 7.79 0.17 27.35
N ASN A 248 7.30 1.18 28.07
CA ASN A 248 8.12 2.18 28.76
C ASN A 248 9.13 2.87 27.83
N TYR A 249 8.73 3.12 26.58
CA TYR A 249 9.58 3.72 25.55
C TYR A 249 10.88 2.93 25.29
N LYS A 250 10.86 1.61 25.46
CA LYS A 250 11.98 0.72 25.15
C LYS A 250 11.65 -0.18 23.97
N LEU A 251 12.67 -0.41 23.13
CA LEU A 251 12.60 -1.43 22.08
C LEU A 251 12.61 -2.82 22.75
N LEU A 252 11.58 -3.63 22.51
CA LEU A 252 11.42 -4.93 23.16
C LEU A 252 12.55 -5.91 22.84
N TYR A 253 12.97 -5.96 21.57
CA TYR A 253 14.09 -6.78 21.10
C TYR A 253 14.63 -6.21 19.79
N SER A 254 15.91 -6.50 19.49
CA SER A 254 16.64 -5.84 18.41
C SER A 254 16.10 -6.12 17.00
N THR A 255 15.44 -7.27 16.82
CA THR A 255 14.84 -7.70 15.54
C THR A 255 13.39 -7.27 15.36
N LEU A 256 12.79 -6.57 16.32
CA LEU A 256 11.39 -6.12 16.22
C LEU A 256 11.20 -5.22 14.99
N PHE A 257 10.21 -5.57 14.17
CA PHE A 257 9.85 -4.85 12.95
C PHE A 257 8.32 -4.74 12.79
N GLY A 258 7.62 -4.62 13.93
CA GLY A 258 6.17 -4.46 14.04
C GLY A 258 5.75 -3.00 14.25
N GLY A 259 4.45 -2.78 14.52
CA GLY A 259 3.90 -1.45 14.75
C GLY A 259 3.79 -0.62 13.48
N VAL A 260 4.77 0.27 13.27
CA VAL A 260 4.84 1.17 12.11
C VAL A 260 6.15 0.99 11.36
N THR A 261 6.06 0.72 10.05
CA THR A 261 7.23 0.52 9.19
C THR A 261 7.09 1.26 7.86
N ALA A 262 8.22 1.56 7.22
CA ALA A 262 8.27 2.22 5.92
C ALA A 262 9.08 1.43 4.89
N PHE A 263 8.56 1.35 3.67
CA PHE A 263 9.20 0.70 2.52
C PHE A 263 9.09 1.56 1.26
N ARG A 264 10.21 1.71 0.54
CA ARG A 264 10.14 2.13 -0.86
C ARG A 264 9.39 1.08 -1.67
N LEU A 265 8.69 1.51 -2.71
CA LEU A 265 7.99 0.63 -3.65
C LEU A 265 8.87 -0.54 -4.11
N SER A 266 10.10 -0.26 -4.52
CA SER A 266 11.05 -1.26 -5.01
C SER A 266 11.41 -2.31 -3.96
N ASP A 267 11.62 -1.90 -2.71
CA ASP A 267 11.94 -2.82 -1.61
C ASP A 267 10.75 -3.69 -1.23
N PHE A 268 9.55 -3.12 -1.23
CA PHE A 268 8.33 -3.85 -0.94
C PHE A 268 8.06 -4.94 -1.99
N ILE A 269 8.20 -4.60 -3.28
CA ILE A 269 8.08 -5.56 -4.39
C ILE A 269 9.18 -6.62 -4.29
N ALA A 270 10.44 -6.23 -4.10
CA ALA A 270 11.55 -7.18 -4.01
C ALA A 270 11.40 -8.15 -2.82
N ALA A 271 10.75 -7.71 -1.74
CA ALA A 271 10.46 -8.57 -0.60
C ALA A 271 9.38 -9.60 -0.91
N ASN A 272 8.61 -9.42 -1.99
CA ASN A 272 7.31 -10.04 -2.20
C ASN A 272 6.29 -9.63 -1.11
N GLY A 273 6.40 -8.40 -0.59
CA GLY A 273 5.60 -7.88 0.51
C GLY A 273 5.57 -8.76 1.78
N TYR A 274 4.53 -8.56 2.57
CA TYR A 274 4.32 -9.25 3.86
C TYR A 274 3.86 -10.70 3.69
N PRO A 275 4.17 -11.60 4.65
CA PRO A 275 3.70 -12.98 4.63
C PRO A 275 2.19 -13.09 4.89
N THR A 276 1.45 -13.82 4.05
CA THR A 276 -0.02 -13.91 4.16
C THR A 276 -0.49 -15.05 5.07
N VAL A 277 0.44 -15.86 5.59
CA VAL A 277 0.14 -17.11 6.32
C VAL A 277 -0.07 -16.94 7.82
N TYR A 278 0.05 -15.72 8.35
CA TYR A 278 -0.09 -15.43 9.77
C TYR A 278 -1.52 -15.01 10.12
N TRP A 279 -2.36 -16.01 10.42
CA TRP A 279 -3.71 -15.83 10.94
C TRP A 279 -3.71 -15.73 12.47
N GLY A 280 -4.06 -14.57 13.02
CA GLY A 280 -3.97 -14.28 14.45
C GLY A 280 -2.68 -13.55 14.85
N TRP A 281 -2.42 -13.42 16.15
CA TRP A 281 -1.36 -12.56 16.66
C TRP A 281 0.04 -13.21 16.65
N GLY A 282 0.98 -12.53 15.99
CA GLY A 282 2.43 -12.64 16.18
C GLY A 282 3.18 -13.44 15.11
N GLY A 283 4.41 -12.99 14.84
CA GLY A 283 5.40 -13.66 13.99
C GLY A 283 5.45 -13.15 12.55
N GLU A 284 4.45 -12.38 12.10
CA GLU A 284 4.41 -11.83 10.75
C GLU A 284 5.40 -10.67 10.56
N ASP A 285 5.62 -9.90 11.62
CA ASP A 285 6.61 -8.82 11.71
C ASP A 285 8.03 -9.35 11.80
N ASP A 286 8.25 -10.42 12.57
CA ASP A 286 9.51 -11.16 12.62
C ASP A 286 9.87 -11.80 11.27
N ASP A 287 8.90 -12.38 10.56
CA ASP A 287 9.10 -12.90 9.21
C ASP A 287 9.45 -11.76 8.24
N MET A 288 8.76 -10.61 8.34
CA MET A 288 9.10 -9.44 7.53
C MET A 288 10.51 -8.92 7.83
N TYR A 289 10.95 -8.92 9.10
CA TYR A 289 12.35 -8.64 9.47
C TYR A 289 13.29 -9.59 8.72
N LEU A 290 13.00 -10.89 8.72
CA LEU A 290 13.80 -11.89 8.02
C LEU A 290 13.81 -11.69 6.50
N ARG A 291 12.68 -11.30 5.88
CA ARG A 291 12.63 -10.93 4.46
C ARG A 291 13.58 -9.77 4.16
N VAL A 292 13.57 -8.72 4.98
CA VAL A 292 14.49 -7.58 4.80
C VAL A 292 15.95 -8.03 4.89
N VAL A 293 16.35 -8.73 5.95
CA VAL A 293 17.77 -9.02 6.18
C VAL A 293 18.28 -10.22 5.37
N LYS A 294 17.44 -11.24 5.11
CA LYS A 294 17.86 -12.48 4.43
C LYS A 294 17.58 -12.46 2.94
N LYS A 295 16.43 -11.95 2.50
CA LYS A 295 16.05 -11.89 1.07
C LYS A 295 16.63 -10.63 0.40
N LEU A 296 16.36 -9.45 0.96
CA LEU A 296 16.82 -8.19 0.37
C LEU A 296 18.29 -7.89 0.63
N LYS A 297 18.92 -8.57 1.62
CA LYS A 297 20.27 -8.23 2.11
C LYS A 297 20.38 -6.78 2.58
N LYS A 298 19.29 -6.24 3.14
CA LYS A 298 19.19 -4.88 3.62
C LYS A 298 19.20 -4.82 5.15
N SER A 299 19.61 -3.69 5.69
CA SER A 299 19.53 -3.40 7.13
C SER A 299 18.24 -2.65 7.45
N ILE A 300 17.76 -2.76 8.68
CA ILE A 300 16.65 -1.91 9.15
C ILE A 300 17.20 -0.62 9.72
N THR A 301 16.66 0.49 9.26
CA THR A 301 16.95 1.81 9.83
C THR A 301 15.92 2.19 10.88
N ARG A 302 16.36 2.95 11.87
CA ARG A 302 15.56 3.45 12.99
C ARG A 302 15.97 4.88 13.28
N TYR A 303 15.01 5.74 13.59
CA TYR A 303 15.35 7.02 14.22
C TYR A 303 15.84 6.76 15.66
N PRO A 304 16.62 7.69 16.23
CA PRO A 304 16.93 7.69 17.65
C PRO A 304 15.68 7.57 18.53
N ILE A 305 15.82 6.98 19.71
CA ILE A 305 14.70 6.57 20.56
C ILE A 305 13.85 7.76 21.03
N GLU A 306 14.47 8.92 21.17
CA GLU A 306 13.85 10.19 21.52
C GLU A 306 12.97 10.78 20.41
N ILE A 307 13.23 10.43 19.14
CA ILE A 307 12.44 10.82 17.97
C ILE A 307 11.37 9.75 17.65
N ALA A 308 11.73 8.48 17.78
CA ALA A 308 10.89 7.34 17.41
C ALA A 308 9.86 6.96 18.50
N ARG A 309 9.37 7.95 19.26
CA ARG A 309 8.40 7.76 20.34
C ARG A 309 6.97 7.68 19.82
N TYR A 310 6.22 6.74 20.36
CA TYR A 310 4.82 6.52 20.04
C TYR A 310 3.98 6.35 21.29
N LYS A 311 2.79 6.96 21.24
CA LYS A 311 1.71 6.71 22.17
C LYS A 311 0.83 5.59 21.64
N MET A 312 0.61 4.56 22.43
CA MET A 312 -0.45 3.59 22.15
C MET A 312 -1.79 4.15 22.66
N ILE A 313 -2.80 4.17 21.78
CA ILE A 313 -4.18 4.51 22.14
C ILE A 313 -4.69 3.42 23.08
N ARG A 314 -5.19 3.84 24.25
CA ARG A 314 -5.75 2.92 25.25
C ARG A 314 -7.26 3.06 25.29
N THR A 315 -8.00 2.03 24.89
CA THR A 315 -9.45 1.96 25.09
C THR A 315 -9.82 0.75 25.94
N HIS A 316 -11.01 0.76 26.54
CA HIS A 316 -11.46 -0.30 27.43
C HIS A 316 -11.68 -1.67 26.74
N ASP A 317 -11.57 -1.73 25.41
CA ASP A 317 -11.88 -2.90 24.58
C ASP A 317 -10.62 -3.65 24.08
N HIS A 318 -9.54 -3.64 24.86
CA HIS A 318 -8.31 -4.33 24.51
C HIS A 318 -8.37 -5.82 24.81
N THR A 319 -9.17 -6.55 24.05
CA THR A 319 -8.94 -7.98 23.89
C THR A 319 -7.71 -8.17 22.99
N SER A 320 -6.61 -8.65 23.56
CA SER A 320 -5.48 -9.14 22.76
C SER A 320 -5.99 -10.28 21.88
N GLY A 321 -5.79 -10.16 20.57
CA GLY A 321 -6.25 -11.17 19.61
C GLY A 321 -5.65 -12.55 19.91
N THR A 322 -6.33 -13.60 19.45
CA THR A 322 -5.86 -14.98 19.58
C THR A 322 -4.47 -15.14 18.98
N ALA A 323 -3.51 -15.64 19.77
CA ALA A 323 -2.17 -15.92 19.29
C ALA A 323 -2.22 -16.98 18.18
N ASN A 324 -1.48 -16.76 17.09
CA ASN A 324 -1.35 -17.77 16.06
C ASN A 324 -0.59 -19.00 16.64
N PRO A 325 -1.23 -20.18 16.74
CA PRO A 325 -0.62 -21.35 17.39
C PRO A 325 0.57 -21.92 16.60
N HIS A 326 0.68 -21.58 15.31
CA HIS A 326 1.70 -22.09 14.40
C HIS A 326 2.78 -21.07 14.06
N ARG A 327 2.76 -19.86 14.64
CA ARG A 327 3.70 -18.76 14.31
C ARG A 327 5.17 -19.17 14.36
N HIS A 328 5.57 -19.93 15.38
CA HIS A 328 6.95 -20.38 15.52
C HIS A 328 7.29 -21.48 14.50
N THR A 329 6.35 -22.36 14.19
CA THR A 329 6.54 -23.39 13.16
C THR A 329 6.75 -22.75 11.79
N ILE A 330 5.97 -21.72 11.45
CA ILE A 330 6.10 -20.97 10.20
C ILE A 330 7.44 -20.21 10.20
N LEU A 331 7.68 -19.37 11.21
CA LEU A 331 8.85 -18.48 11.29
C LEU A 331 10.18 -19.26 11.20
N TYR A 332 10.28 -20.38 11.91
CA TYR A 332 11.52 -21.18 11.95
C TYR A 332 11.64 -22.20 10.83
N SER A 333 10.62 -22.36 9.97
CA SER A 333 10.69 -23.29 8.84
C SER A 333 11.69 -22.86 7.75
N LYS A 334 12.03 -21.56 7.70
CA LYS A 334 12.85 -20.96 6.65
C LYS A 334 12.31 -21.30 5.25
N TYR A 335 10.99 -21.26 5.10
CA TYR A 335 10.34 -21.48 3.81
C TYR A 335 10.83 -20.44 2.78
N ASP A 336 10.68 -20.76 1.51
CA ASP A 336 11.02 -19.83 0.43
C ASP A 336 10.00 -18.69 0.37
N TYR A 337 10.45 -17.46 0.66
CA TYR A 337 9.64 -16.23 0.61
C TYR A 337 9.07 -15.92 -0.79
N GLY A 338 9.48 -16.61 -1.84
CA GLY A 338 8.85 -16.55 -3.16
C GLY A 338 7.49 -17.28 -3.22
N LEU A 339 7.23 -18.20 -2.30
CA LEU A 339 6.00 -19.01 -2.23
C LEU A 339 4.85 -18.33 -1.49
N ASP A 340 5.10 -17.18 -0.86
CA ASP A 340 4.10 -16.46 -0.07
C ASP A 340 4.37 -14.95 -0.02
N GLY A 341 3.38 -14.16 -0.36
CA GLY A 341 3.48 -12.72 -0.36
C GLY A 341 2.43 -12.02 -1.21
N ILE A 342 2.78 -10.89 -1.81
CA ILE A 342 1.90 -10.14 -2.73
C ILE A 342 1.44 -11.03 -3.89
N ASN A 343 2.36 -11.83 -4.46
CA ASN A 343 2.07 -12.74 -5.57
C ASN A 343 1.03 -13.83 -5.25
N THR A 344 0.80 -14.14 -3.98
CA THR A 344 -0.19 -15.13 -3.51
C THR A 344 -1.31 -14.51 -2.69
N THR A 345 -1.36 -13.18 -2.56
CA THR A 345 -2.37 -12.50 -1.76
C THR A 345 -3.73 -12.62 -2.45
N ASN A 346 -4.60 -13.48 -1.90
CA ASN A 346 -5.95 -13.71 -2.39
C ASN A 346 -6.98 -13.00 -1.50
N TYR A 347 -7.92 -12.28 -2.11
CA TYR A 347 -8.92 -11.49 -1.40
C TYR A 347 -10.10 -11.13 -2.31
N THR A 348 -11.25 -10.86 -1.68
CA THR A 348 -12.45 -10.37 -2.36
C THR A 348 -12.75 -8.95 -1.90
N ILE A 349 -12.88 -8.02 -2.85
CA ILE A 349 -13.29 -6.64 -2.57
C ILE A 349 -14.81 -6.57 -2.49
N HIS A 350 -15.35 -6.09 -1.37
CA HIS A 350 -16.77 -5.77 -1.24
C HIS A 350 -17.08 -4.35 -1.70
N ARG A 351 -16.24 -3.40 -1.27
CA ARG A 351 -16.43 -1.98 -1.56
C ARG A 351 -15.13 -1.20 -1.35
N VAL A 352 -14.93 -0.19 -2.19
CA VAL A 352 -13.97 0.90 -1.96
C VAL A 352 -14.78 2.19 -1.81
N THR A 353 -14.60 2.88 -0.69
CA THR A 353 -15.34 4.12 -0.38
C THR A 353 -14.37 5.25 -0.08
N PHE A 354 -14.50 6.36 -0.79
CA PHE A 354 -13.70 7.57 -0.60
C PHE A 354 -14.40 8.51 0.39
N TYR A 355 -14.03 8.44 1.67
CA TYR A 355 -14.47 9.41 2.67
C TYR A 355 -13.61 10.67 2.62
N LYS A 356 -14.01 11.73 3.32
CA LYS A 356 -13.21 12.96 3.38
C LYS A 356 -11.83 12.74 4.00
N LEU A 357 -11.75 11.94 5.06
CA LEU A 357 -10.53 11.71 5.84
C LEU A 357 -9.70 10.50 5.38
N PHE A 358 -10.28 9.53 4.69
CA PHE A 358 -9.57 8.31 4.27
C PHE A 358 -10.30 7.56 3.16
N THR A 359 -9.60 6.62 2.53
CA THR A 359 -10.20 5.64 1.64
C THR A 359 -10.41 4.33 2.40
N LEU A 360 -11.65 3.87 2.50
CA LEU A 360 -12.00 2.59 3.10
C LEU A 360 -12.00 1.49 2.03
N ILE A 361 -11.18 0.47 2.23
CA ILE A 361 -11.13 -0.71 1.37
C ILE A 361 -11.67 -1.88 2.19
N ASN A 362 -12.90 -2.31 1.91
CA ASN A 362 -13.55 -3.40 2.62
C ASN A 362 -13.35 -4.72 1.88
N VAL A 363 -12.67 -5.68 2.50
CA VAL A 363 -12.28 -6.95 1.88
C VAL A 363 -12.57 -8.15 2.76
N THR A 364 -12.79 -9.31 2.14
CA THR A 364 -12.70 -10.60 2.83
C THR A 364 -11.43 -11.31 2.39
N LEU A 365 -10.74 -11.91 3.36
CA LEU A 365 -9.58 -12.76 3.16
C LEU A 365 -10.01 -14.21 3.40
N PRO A 366 -9.69 -15.16 2.50
CA PRO A 366 -9.97 -16.58 2.71
C PRO A 366 -8.96 -17.16 3.71
N GLN A 367 -9.43 -17.60 4.89
CA GLN A 367 -8.55 -18.24 5.88
C GLN A 367 -8.09 -19.61 5.39
N GLU A 368 -6.78 -19.76 5.19
CA GLU A 368 -6.16 -21.01 4.75
C GLU A 368 -5.84 -21.90 5.98
N PRO A 369 -6.32 -23.16 6.01
CA PRO A 369 -5.96 -24.11 7.06
C PRO A 369 -4.45 -24.35 7.14
N PHE A 370 -3.90 -24.53 8.34
CA PHE A 370 -2.46 -24.68 8.53
C PHE A 370 -1.83 -25.83 7.74
N GLU A 371 -2.51 -26.97 7.57
CA GLU A 371 -1.96 -28.08 6.78
C GLU A 371 -1.86 -27.76 5.28
N GLN A 372 -2.71 -26.87 4.75
CA GLN A 372 -2.59 -26.35 3.38
C GLN A 372 -1.40 -25.40 3.28
N ILE A 373 -1.28 -24.45 4.22
CA ILE A 373 -0.12 -23.54 4.34
C ILE A 373 1.18 -24.34 4.37
N ARG A 374 1.25 -25.33 5.25
CA ARG A 374 2.40 -26.20 5.44
C ARG A 374 2.79 -26.93 4.15
N THR A 375 1.82 -27.45 3.42
CA THR A 375 2.04 -28.15 2.16
C THR A 375 2.57 -27.19 1.09
N ARG A 376 1.91 -26.05 0.91
CA ARG A 376 2.30 -24.99 -0.03
C ARG A 376 3.71 -24.45 0.25
N LEU A 377 4.02 -24.21 1.52
CA LEU A 377 5.32 -23.71 1.98
C LEU A 377 6.39 -24.79 2.15
N ARG A 378 6.07 -26.07 1.89
CA ARG A 378 6.99 -27.22 2.03
C ARG A 378 7.60 -27.35 3.43
N ILE A 379 6.82 -27.07 4.48
CA ILE A 379 7.27 -27.12 5.88
C ILE A 379 7.32 -28.58 6.38
N LYS A 380 8.53 -29.04 6.72
CA LYS A 380 8.78 -30.41 7.21
C LYS A 380 7.99 -30.73 8.49
N LYS A 381 7.50 -31.97 8.61
CA LYS A 381 6.95 -32.50 9.87
C LYS A 381 8.07 -32.58 10.89
N LYS A 382 7.85 -32.01 12.09
CA LYS A 382 8.66 -32.40 13.25
C LYS A 382 8.39 -33.90 13.44
N LYS A 383 9.46 -34.70 13.36
CA LYS A 383 9.41 -36.13 13.63
C LYS A 383 9.06 -36.38 15.09
#